data_AF-A0A8T3MLM2-F1
#
_entry.id   AF-A0A8T3MLM2-F1
#
_cell.length_a   1.000
_cell.length_b   1.000
_cell.length_c   1.000
_cell.angle_alpha   90.00
_cell.angle_beta   90.00
_cell.angle_gamma   90.00
#
_symmetry.space_group_name_H-M   'P 1'
#
loop_
_entity.id
_entity.type
_entity.pdbx_description
1 polymer ?
#
loop_
_entity_poly.entity_id
_entity_poly.type
_entity_poly.pdbx_seq_one_letter_code
_entity_poly.pdbx_strand_id
1 'polypeptide(L)' 'RWKFRLGDLEERTRWDDYITAFDDALSKCSTADAPWYLIPANRKWFRNLAVARIVADTLDDLAPVYPIDPTLPEDLIIM' A
#
# COMPACT_ATOMS: atom_id res chain seq x y z
N ARG A 1 -2.12 -13.90 23.04
CA ARG A 1 -2.14 -12.64 23.84
C ARG A 1 -0.92 -11.73 23.61
N TRP A 2 -0.01 -12.04 22.67
CA TRP A 2 1.25 -11.29 22.52
C TRP A 2 1.15 -9.91 21.85
N LYS A 3 0.09 -9.66 21.04
CA LYS A 3 -0.12 -8.38 20.34
C LYS A 3 -1.02 -7.37 21.07
N PHE A 4 -1.64 -7.75 22.19
CA PHE A 4 -2.60 -6.91 22.90
C PHE A 4 -1.89 -6.11 23.99
N ARG A 5 -2.16 -4.81 24.08
CA ARG A 5 -1.63 -3.95 25.14
C ARG A 5 -2.79 -3.22 25.83
N LEU A 6 -2.63 -2.93 27.13
CA LEU A 6 -3.63 -2.16 27.87
C LEU A 6 -3.77 -0.73 27.32
N GLY A 7 -2.66 -0.13 26.86
CA GLY A 7 -2.68 1.18 26.22
C GLY A 7 -3.57 1.27 24.97
N ASP A 8 -3.80 0.15 24.26
CA ASP A 8 -4.70 0.13 23.09
C ASP A 8 -6.14 0.54 23.47
N LEU A 9 -6.55 0.29 24.72
CA LEU A 9 -7.87 0.69 25.24
C LEU A 9 -7.92 2.19 25.55
N GLU A 10 -6.85 2.75 26.11
CA GLU A 10 -6.74 4.19 26.38
C GLU A 10 -6.74 4.97 25.05
N GLU A 11 -5.95 4.53 24.08
CA GLU A 11 -5.90 5.11 22.73
C GLU A 11 -7.27 5.06 22.05
N ARG A 12 -8.03 3.98 22.24
CA ARG A 12 -9.37 3.84 21.67
C ARG A 12 -10.35 4.88 22.20
N THR A 13 -10.16 5.42 23.41
CA THR A 13 -11.00 6.54 23.91
C THR A 13 -10.79 7.84 23.13
N ARG A 14 -9.64 7.97 22.44
CA ARG A 14 -9.25 9.14 21.65
C ARG A 14 -9.57 8.99 20.16
N TRP A 15 -10.56 8.17 19.82
CA TRP A 15 -10.90 7.86 18.44
C TRP A 15 -11.11 9.12 17.58
N ASP A 16 -11.86 10.09 18.08
CA ASP A 16 -12.17 11.32 17.33
C ASP A 16 -10.94 12.20 17.10
N ASP A 17 -10.01 12.24 18.07
CA ASP A 17 -8.71 12.93 17.91
C ASP A 17 -7.89 12.28 16.79
N TYR A 18 -7.84 10.95 16.75
CA TYR A 18 -7.13 10.21 15.72
C TYR A 18 -7.74 10.42 14.33
N ILE A 19 -9.07 10.40 14.22
CA ILE A 19 -9.75 10.68 12.94
C ILE A 19 -9.40 12.09 12.45
N THR A 20 -9.43 13.09 13.34
CA THR A 20 -9.05 14.46 13.01
C THR A 20 -7.59 14.54 12.54
N ALA A 21 -6.68 13.88 13.24
CA ALA A 21 -5.26 13.84 12.87
C ALA A 21 -5.01 13.13 11.52
N PHE A 22 -5.73 12.05 11.23
CA PHE A 22 -5.64 11.35 9.94
C PHE A 22 -6.18 12.21 8.79
N ASP A 23 -7.31 12.91 8.99
CA ASP A 23 -7.88 13.82 7.99
C ASP A 23 -6.90 14.96 7.65
N ASP A 24 -6.28 15.54 8.67
CA ASP A 24 -5.23 16.55 8.53
C ASP A 24 -4.03 16.03 7.73
N ALA A 25 -3.54 14.83 8.06
CA ALA A 25 -2.40 14.22 7.36
C ALA A 25 -2.73 13.92 5.90
N LEU A 26 -3.90 13.34 5.62
CA LEU A 26 -4.33 13.01 4.26
C LEU A 26 -4.52 14.27 3.41
N SER A 27 -5.14 15.32 3.99
CA SER A 27 -5.41 16.58 3.29
C SER A 27 -4.13 17.37 3.00
N LYS A 28 -3.11 17.30 3.87
CA LYS A 28 -1.87 18.08 3.75
C LYS A 28 -0.76 17.35 3.00
N CYS A 29 -0.77 16.01 2.98
CA CYS A 29 0.36 15.21 2.51
C CYS A 29 0.05 14.32 1.30
N SER A 30 -1.18 14.25 0.82
CA SER A 30 -1.51 13.53 -0.42
C SER A 30 -1.23 14.41 -1.64
N THR A 31 -0.19 14.07 -2.40
CA THR A 31 0.22 14.81 -3.61
C THR A 31 0.10 13.94 -4.84
N ALA A 32 0.23 14.54 -6.03
CA ALA A 32 0.18 13.80 -7.29
C ALA A 32 1.29 12.73 -7.39
N ASP A 33 2.49 13.04 -6.91
CA ASP A 33 3.64 12.13 -6.95
C ASP A 33 3.66 11.13 -5.78
N ALA A 34 2.94 11.42 -4.69
CA ALA A 34 2.86 10.56 -3.51
C ALA A 34 1.42 10.52 -2.96
N PRO A 35 0.48 9.86 -3.68
CA PRO A 35 -0.93 9.83 -3.30
C PRO A 35 -1.18 8.91 -2.09
N TRP A 36 -2.03 9.36 -1.18
CA TRP A 36 -2.64 8.51 -0.15
C TRP A 36 -3.98 7.96 -0.63
N TYR A 37 -4.24 6.67 -0.33
CA TYR A 37 -5.50 5.99 -0.67
C TYR A 37 -6.28 5.62 0.60
N LEU A 38 -7.54 6.05 0.69
CA LEU A 38 -8.44 5.67 1.78
C LEU A 38 -9.16 4.36 1.44
N ILE A 39 -8.81 3.28 2.15
CA ILE A 39 -9.30 1.92 1.86
C ILE A 39 -10.36 1.48 2.89
N PRO A 40 -11.61 1.19 2.48
CA PRO A 40 -12.62 0.57 3.34
C PRO A 40 -12.15 -0.79 3.88
N ALA A 41 -11.73 -0.83 5.15
CA ALA A 41 -11.02 -1.99 5.70
C ALA A 41 -11.87 -2.95 6.54
N ASN A 42 -13.17 -2.66 6.74
CA ASN A 42 -14.05 -3.49 7.57
C ASN A 42 -14.17 -4.94 7.05
N ARG A 43 -14.09 -5.13 5.73
CA ARG A 43 -14.09 -6.46 5.09
C ARG A 43 -12.68 -6.79 4.62
N LYS A 44 -12.05 -7.79 5.25
CA LYS A 44 -10.66 -8.20 4.97
C LYS A 44 -10.41 -8.53 3.50
N TRP A 45 -11.34 -9.25 2.86
CA TRP A 45 -11.19 -9.62 1.44
C TRP A 45 -11.15 -8.37 0.54
N PHE A 46 -11.99 -7.37 0.84
CA PHE A 46 -12.08 -6.16 0.03
C PHE A 46 -10.84 -5.30 0.22
N ARG A 47 -10.39 -5.11 1.45
CA ARG A 47 -9.11 -4.45 1.75
C ARG A 47 -7.96 -5.09 0.98
N ASN A 48 -7.87 -6.42 0.99
CA ASN A 48 -6.81 -7.15 0.30
C ASN A 48 -6.89 -6.92 -1.22
N LEU A 49 -8.09 -7.00 -1.80
CA LEU A 49 -8.32 -6.76 -3.23
C LEU A 49 -7.92 -5.33 -3.62
N ALA A 50 -8.41 -4.32 -2.89
CA ALA A 50 -8.16 -2.92 -3.21
C ALA A 50 -6.67 -2.59 -3.16
N VAL A 51 -5.97 -3.01 -2.09
CA VAL A 51 -4.52 -2.80 -1.96
C VAL A 51 -3.75 -3.52 -3.06
N ALA A 52 -4.07 -4.79 -3.33
CA ALA A 52 -3.39 -5.55 -4.38
C ALA A 52 -3.57 -4.91 -5.76
N ARG A 53 -4.77 -4.39 -6.06
CA ARG A 53 -5.04 -3.73 -7.33
C ARG A 53 -4.25 -2.43 -7.49
N ILE A 54 -4.22 -1.57 -6.48
CA ILE A 54 -3.44 -0.32 -6.53
C ILE A 54 -1.96 -0.62 -6.80
N VAL A 55 -1.38 -1.58 -6.07
CA VAL A 55 0.03 -1.97 -6.25
C VAL A 55 0.27 -2.55 -7.63
N ALA A 56 -0.60 -3.44 -8.12
CA ALA A 56 -0.47 -4.04 -9.44
C ALA A 56 -0.53 -2.98 -10.56
N ASP A 57 -1.49 -2.07 -10.48
CA ASP A 57 -1.67 -1.01 -11.49
C ASP A 57 -0.46 -0.05 -11.49
N THR A 58 0.05 0.35 -10.31
CA THR A 58 1.26 1.18 -10.22
C THR A 58 2.50 0.49 -10.79
N LEU A 59 2.64 -0.83 -10.60
CA LEU A 59 3.77 -1.59 -11.16
C LEU A 59 3.62 -1.79 -12.68
N ASP A 60 2.39 -1.93 -13.18
CA ASP A 60 2.11 -2.03 -14.62
C ASP A 60 2.43 -0.71 -15.33
N ASP A 61 2.03 0.42 -14.74
CA ASP A 61 2.33 1.77 -15.24
C ASP A 61 3.84 2.07 -15.29
N LEU A 62 4.64 1.47 -14.40
CA LEU A 62 6.10 1.59 -14.43
C LEU A 62 6.72 0.89 -15.66
N ALA A 63 6.02 -0.08 -16.25
CA ALA A 63 6.44 -0.89 -17.39
C ALA A 63 7.91 -1.38 -17.27
N PRO A 64 8.29 -2.07 -16.18
CA PRO A 64 9.66 -2.52 -15.99
C PRO A 64 10.04 -3.57 -17.03
N VAL A 65 11.20 -3.38 -17.67
CA VAL A 65 11.78 -4.35 -18.60
C VAL A 65 12.87 -5.13 -17.88
N TYR A 66 12.91 -6.45 -18.09
CA TYR A 66 14.02 -7.25 -17.58
C TYR A 66 15.34 -6.76 -18.20
N PRO A 67 16.42 -6.63 -17.40
CA PRO A 67 17.71 -6.28 -17.95
C PRO A 67 18.16 -7.39 -18.92
N ILE A 68 18.59 -6.99 -20.11
CA ILE A 68 19.20 -7.89 -21.07
C ILE A 68 20.67 -8.04 -20.65
N ASP A 69 21.10 -9.27 -20.42
CA ASP A 69 22.51 -9.56 -20.24
C ASP A 69 23.19 -9.55 -21.62
N PRO A 70 24.08 -8.60 -21.92
CA PRO A 70 24.73 -8.49 -23.23
C PRO A 70 25.70 -9.63 -23.52
N THR A 71 25.99 -10.49 -22.53
CA THR A 71 26.86 -11.66 -22.66
C THR A 71 26.11 -12.94 -23.01
N LEU A 72 24.76 -12.93 -22.95
CA LEU A 72 23.95 -14.09 -23.32
C LEU A 72 23.71 -14.13 -24.84
N PRO A 73 23.77 -15.32 -25.47
CA PRO A 73 23.40 -15.48 -26.87
C PRO A 73 21.94 -15.09 -27.12
N GLU A 74 21.66 -14.42 -28.24
CA GLU A 74 20.30 -13.97 -28.63
C GLU A 74 19.31 -15.14 -28.82
N ASP A 75 19.82 -16.36 -29.02
CA ASP A 75 19.09 -17.59 -29.32
C ASP A 75 18.99 -18.57 -28.13
N LEU A 76 19.32 -18.13 -26.91
CA LEU A 76 19.25 -18.98 -25.73
C LEU A 76 17.79 -19.29 -25.35
N ILE A 77 17.26 -20.40 -25.89
CA ILE A 77 16.00 -21.00 -25.44
C ILE A 77 16.27 -21.82 -24.19
N ILE A 78 15.90 -21.30 -23.02
CA ILE A 78 15.82 -22.10 -21.79
C ILE A 78 14.50 -22.89 -21.84
N MET A 79 14.59 -24.20 -22.07
CA MET A 79 13.47 -25.15 -21.95
C MET A 79 13.11 -25.43 -20.50
#